data_AF-A0A8C6VEN8-F1
#
_entry.id   AF-A0A8C6VEN8-F1
#
_cell.length_a   1.000
_cell.length_b   1.000
_cell.length_c   1.000
_cell.angle_alpha   90.00
_cell.angle_beta   90.00
_cell.angle_gamma   90.00
#
_symmetry.space_group_name_H-M   'P 1'
#
loop_
_entity.id
_entity.type
_entity.pdbx_description
1 polymer ?
#
loop_
_entity_poly.entity_id
_entity_poly.type
_entity_poly.pdbx_seq_one_letter_code
_entity_poly.pdbx_strand_id
1 'polypeptide(L)' 'MALQNGTLYKSILVTSQDKAPTVVAKVLEKHNQDQNLAHDYELVQLLPDGRELVFPPMANVFYARNGFSLDF' A
#
# COMPACT_ATOMS: atom_id res chain seq x y z
N MET A 1 -17.52 -6.57 2.09
CA MET A 1 -16.89 -7.85 1.71
C MET A 1 -16.05 -8.32 2.90
N ALA A 2 -16.40 -9.47 3.48
CA ALA A 2 -15.69 -9.97 4.65
C ALA A 2 -14.38 -10.61 4.20
N LEU A 3 -13.25 -10.03 4.61
CA LEU A 3 -11.91 -10.63 4.53
C LEU A 3 -11.88 -11.84 5.49
N GLN A 4 -12.49 -12.95 5.07
CA GLN A 4 -12.47 -14.20 5.83
C GLN A 4 -11.17 -14.96 5.61
N ASN A 5 -10.03 -14.47 6.11
CA ASN A 5 -8.83 -15.28 6.40
C ASN A 5 -7.88 -14.49 7.30
N GLY A 6 -8.22 -14.31 8.59
CA GLY A 6 -7.29 -13.85 9.63
C GLY A 6 -6.31 -12.76 9.20
N THR A 7 -6.82 -11.62 8.73
CA THR A 7 -6.03 -10.54 8.12
C THR A 7 -4.87 -10.15 9.03
N LEU A 8 -3.68 -10.66 8.73
CA LEU A 8 -2.48 -10.30 9.44
C LEU A 8 -2.10 -8.90 8.97
N TYR A 9 -2.56 -7.88 9.68
CA TYR A 9 -2.15 -6.50 9.43
C TYR A 9 -0.64 -6.40 9.64
N LYS A 10 0.07 -6.03 8.57
CA LYS A 10 1.52 -5.83 8.60
C LYS A 10 1.83 -4.38 8.32
N SER A 11 2.26 -3.63 9.34
CA SER A 11 2.70 -2.25 9.16
C SER A 11 4.05 -2.19 8.45
N ILE A 12 4.25 -1.26 7.53
CA ILE A 12 5.55 -0.96 6.94
C ILE A 12 5.93 0.49 7.21
N LEU A 13 7.23 0.76 7.29
CA LEU A 13 7.72 2.13 7.42
C LEU A 13 7.82 2.77 6.04
N VAL A 14 7.05 3.85 5.86
CA VAL A 14 7.06 4.70 4.65
C VAL A 14 7.72 6.03 5.01
N THR A 15 8.72 6.41 4.22
CA THR A 15 9.47 7.66 4.33
C THR A 15 9.05 8.64 3.24
N SER A 16 9.45 9.91 3.35
CA SER A 16 9.14 10.95 2.37
C SER A 16 9.80 10.76 1.00
N GLN A 17 10.67 9.77 0.83
CA GLN A 17 11.29 9.43 -0.46
C GLN A 17 10.61 8.23 -1.14
N ASP A 18 9.76 7.51 -0.41
CA ASP A 18 9.13 6.29 -0.91
C ASP A 18 8.00 6.60 -1.90
N LYS A 19 8.15 6.04 -3.10
CA LYS A 19 7.11 6.03 -4.14
C LYS A 19 6.28 4.76 -4.08
N ALA A 20 5.12 4.75 -4.72
CA ALA A 20 4.22 3.60 -4.78
C ALA A 20 4.94 2.24 -5.03
N PRO A 21 5.77 2.07 -6.07
CA PRO A 21 6.45 0.80 -6.34
C PRO A 21 7.44 0.39 -5.23
N THR A 22 8.08 1.36 -4.57
CA THR A 22 8.98 1.07 -3.44
C THR A 22 8.20 0.57 -2.23
N VAL A 23 7.03 1.15 -1.97
CA VAL A 23 6.11 0.72 -0.91
C VAL A 23 5.58 -0.68 -1.21
N VAL A 24 5.14 -0.93 -2.43
CA VAL A 24 4.68 -2.27 -2.87
C VAL A 24 5.80 -3.31 -2.74
N ALA A 25 7.02 -3.01 -3.19
CA ALA A 25 8.16 -3.92 -3.05
C ALA A 25 8.44 -4.28 -1.57
N LYS A 26 8.39 -3.30 -0.66
CA LYS A 26 8.51 -3.52 0.80
C LYS A 26 7.41 -4.42 1.34
N VAL A 27 6.17 -4.28 0.86
CA VAL A 27 5.05 -5.16 1.25
C VAL A 27 5.29 -6.58 0.74
N LEU A 28 5.66 -6.73 -0.54
CA LEU A 28 5.96 -8.04 -1.15
C LEU A 28 7.08 -8.76 -0.40
N GLU A 29 8.18 -8.07 -0.10
CA GLU A 29 9.29 -8.60 0.70
C GLU A 29 8.79 -9.07 2.08
N LYS A 30 7.97 -8.26 2.77
CA LYS A 30 7.42 -8.60 4.08
C LYS A 30 6.44 -9.79 4.03
N HIS A 31 5.89 -10.08 2.86
CA HIS A 31 5.05 -11.25 2.59
C HIS A 31 5.84 -12.45 2.03
N ASN A 32 7.17 -12.36 1.96
CA ASN A 32 8.05 -13.36 1.35
C ASN A 32 7.72 -13.62 -0.13
N GLN A 33 7.31 -12.57 -0.84
CA GLN A 33 7.04 -12.57 -2.28
C GLN A 33 8.17 -11.86 -3.04
N ASP A 34 8.24 -12.09 -4.36
CA ASP A 34 9.26 -11.49 -5.21
C ASP A 34 9.00 -9.99 -5.42
N GLN A 35 10.01 -9.16 -5.13
CA GLN A 35 9.90 -7.70 -5.21
C GLN A 35 9.85 -7.19 -6.66
N ASN A 36 10.31 -7.97 -7.65
CA ASN A 36 10.25 -7.54 -9.05
C ASN A 36 8.81 -7.42 -9.51
N LEU A 37 7.86 -8.14 -8.90
CA LEU A 37 6.44 -8.03 -9.21
C LEU A 37 5.84 -6.67 -8.82
N ALA A 38 6.57 -5.78 -8.14
CA ALA A 38 6.03 -4.50 -7.67
C ALA A 38 5.43 -3.61 -8.78
N HIS A 39 5.83 -3.81 -10.05
CA HIS A 39 5.25 -3.11 -11.19
C HIS A 39 3.90 -3.67 -11.66
N ASP A 40 3.56 -4.90 -11.26
CA ASP A 40 2.30 -5.57 -11.58
C ASP A 40 1.19 -5.27 -10.56
N TYR A 41 1.50 -4.54 -9.49
CA TYR A 41 0.54 -4.16 -8.45
C TYR A 41 0.31 -2.67 -8.42
N GLU A 42 -0.91 -2.30 -8.07
CA GLU A 42 -1.29 -0.93 -7.75
C GLU A 42 -1.39 -0.76 -6.24
N LEU A 43 -0.97 0.40 -5.74
CA LEU A 43 -1.14 0.75 -4.35
C LEU A 43 -2.48 1.46 -4.18
N VAL A 44 -3.35 0.90 -3.33
CA VAL A 44 -4.64 1.48 -2.98
C VAL A 44 -4.61 1.85 -1.51
N GLN A 45 -5.24 2.96 -1.13
CA GLN A 45 -5.47 3.31 0.26
C GLN A 45 -6.96 3.21 0.55
N LEU A 46 -7.29 2.48 1.61
CA LEU A 46 -8.65 2.26 2.07
C LEU A 46 -9.09 3.48 2.86
N LEU A 47 -10.12 4.17 2.38
CA LEU A 47 -10.71 5.34 3.04
C LEU A 47 -11.97 4.95 3.82
N PRO A 48 -12.41 5.79 4.78
CA PRO A 48 -13.70 5.62 5.44
C PRO A 48 -14.85 5.54 4.44
N ASP A 49 -15.93 4.88 4.87
CA ASP A 49 -17.16 4.66 4.10
C ASP A 49 -17.00 3.75 2.87
N GLY A 50 -15.95 2.91 2.87
CA GLY A 50 -15.68 1.97 1.78
C GLY A 50 -15.18 2.64 0.51
N ARG A 51 -14.64 3.86 0.61
CA ARG A 51 -13.97 4.54 -0.49
C ARG A 51 -12.54 4.04 -0.62
N GLU A 52 -11.97 4.19 -1.80
CA GLU A 52 -10.61 3.76 -2.10
C GLU A 52 -9.89 4.86 -2.87
N LEU A 53 -8.60 5.05 -2.58
CA LEU A 53 -7.73 5.97 -3.31
C LEU A 53 -6.63 5.17 -3.99
N VAL A 54 -6.67 5.11 -5.33
CA VAL A 54 -5.63 4.46 -6.14
C VAL A 54 -4.47 5.43 -6.35
N PHE A 55 -3.24 5.00 -6.04
CA PHE A 55 -2.04 5.80 -6.22
C PHE A 55 -1.51 5.65 -7.65
N PRO A 56 -1.16 6.75 -8.33
CA PRO A 56 -0.43 6.68 -9.59
C PRO A 56 0.93 5.94 -9.44
N PRO A 57 1.45 5.28 -10.49
CA PRO A 57 2.65 4.44 -10.41
C PRO A 57 3.93 5.12 -9.92
N MET A 58 4.03 6.45 -9.97
CA MET A 58 5.21 7.19 -9.48
C MET A 58 4.86 8.19 -8.36
N ALA A 59 3.65 8.10 -7.81
CA ALA A 59 3.22 8.96 -6.72
C ALA A 59 4.08 8.74 -5.47
N ASN A 60 4.40 9.84 -4.80
CA ASN A 60 5.05 9.79 -3.50
C ASN A 60 4.00 9.47 -2.44
N VAL A 61 4.14 8.32 -1.77
CA VAL A 61 3.10 7.81 -0.86
C VAL A 61 2.96 8.68 0.37
N PHE A 62 4.07 9.23 0.87
CA PHE A 62 4.07 10.09 2.04
C PHE A 62 3.25 11.37 1.83
N TYR A 63 3.27 11.95 0.62
CA TYR A 63 2.52 13.16 0.31
C TYR A 63 1.14 12.91 -0.26
N ALA A 64 0.94 11.84 -1.03
CA ALA A 64 -0.33 11.53 -1.67
C ALA A 64 -1.31 10.79 -0.74
N ARG A 65 -0.84 10.25 0.38
CA ARG A 65 -1.70 9.64 1.41
C ARG A 65 -2.74 10.62 1.93
N ASN A 66 -3.90 10.08 2.28
CA ASN A 66 -4.98 10.85 2.86
C ASN A 66 -4.92 10.71 4.38
N GLY A 67 -4.91 11.82 5.11
CA GLY A 67 -4.85 11.79 6.59
C GLY A 67 -6.04 11.13 7.27
N PHE A 68 -7.13 10.84 6.56
CA PHE A 68 -8.30 10.14 7.10
C PHE A 68 -8.07 8.64 7.36
N SER A 69 -7.03 8.02 6.78
CA SER A 69 -6.76 6.59 6.97
C SER A 69 -5.27 6.27 6.84
N LEU A 70 -4.82 5.23 7.54
CA LEU A 70 -3.45 4.69 7.43
C LEU A 70 -3.44 3.32 6.75
N ASP A 71 -4.62 2.82 6.37
CA ASP A 71 -4.81 1.50 5.79
C ASP A 71 -4.67 1.53 4.26
N PHE A 72 -3.98 0.53 3.73
CA PHE A 72 -3.72 0.31 2.31
C PHE A 72 -4.24 -1.08 1.91
#